data_AF-A0A9P4KCX1-F1
#
_entry.id   AF-A0A9P4KCX1-F1
#
_cell.length_a   1.000
_cell.length_b   1.000
_cell.length_c   1.000
_cell.angle_alpha   90.00
_cell.angle_beta   90.00
_cell.angle_gamma   90.00
#
_symmetry.space_group_name_H-M   'P 1'
#
loop_
_entity.id
_entity.type
_entity.pdbx_description
1 polymer ?
#
loop_
_entity_poly.entity_id
_entity_poly.type
_entity_poly.pdbx_seq_one_letter_code
_entity_poly.pdbx_strand_id
1 'polypeptide(L)'
;MRPFFTILVTAASWIVTIASAQDEAPSCDRLCLEGILSDFLNAMVAHDPSRLPTTPDVIYVENSQKLKLGEGEWKIAGKLGKYNHVFSDPESRQVAAITTMTENGVGIIYVVRLRVEDDGRVSEIETQITRDAIGAARYENMTVPEPVWLEAVPLEQRISRERLITQTNKYYTGMERNDPKGDYSFFDKDCNRLEDGLQTTNQRNGDPYGHSNDTSFASLGCEAQFQTGFLGFVTEIRDRRYPVVDEERQAVFAITIFDHNGTVRELPSVNGTSNPIPPYFDVPRTLAASEAFRLRGEKLFRIEMTLTEVPYGMRTAFDAGESVDLRGTGTSVTAPDPCNYACLEGTKFNSSGLIDQVLEALLNNDTSKLPLAQGVRYSENGQFLALGDGLWQTITYVSKPGSNGHAAKFSNPAMGTAAYWGLIKEQATPGLLALQIKLEKGKITVIEAIAVRAESSGERGGTQTLMRPPLPIEWQGDDLGSLEPIVEENDEHNAIDPQLIEAYLNGLERHSSAEVAFAAACVRRDNGVQGNLTCAAQMNGYGSNPNGLFNTTTTIRDRRVLVTDVRSGLVLVVALVDYPASYPGPLPPAQNVPSTYMVVQLIKVKNESISRVESMIKWMPFGYTFAWSEQV
;
A
#
# COMPACT_ATOMS: atom_id res chain seq x y z
N MET A 1 -24.14 -100.66 34.37
CA MET A 1 -23.93 -99.42 33.59
C MET A 1 -22.47 -99.37 33.18
N ARG A 2 -22.20 -99.50 31.89
CA ARG A 2 -20.90 -99.34 31.23
C ARG A 2 -21.16 -98.40 30.05
N PRO A 3 -20.14 -97.78 29.45
CA PRO A 3 -19.05 -96.97 29.99
C PRO A 3 -19.06 -95.61 29.24
N PHE A 4 -18.03 -94.76 29.39
CA PHE A 4 -17.27 -94.12 28.30
C PHE A 4 -16.51 -92.89 28.82
N PHE A 5 -15.19 -92.93 28.61
CA PHE A 5 -14.23 -91.86 28.82
C PHE A 5 -14.46 -90.72 27.83
N THR A 6 -14.52 -89.48 28.31
CA THR A 6 -14.64 -88.28 27.48
C THR A 6 -13.25 -87.71 27.17
N ILE A 7 -12.95 -87.59 25.88
CA ILE A 7 -11.76 -86.96 25.30
C ILE A 7 -11.95 -85.43 25.35
N LEU A 8 -10.97 -84.69 25.86
CA LEU A 8 -10.91 -83.23 25.76
C LEU A 8 -10.50 -82.83 24.33
N VAL A 9 -11.33 -82.02 23.67
CA VAL A 9 -11.00 -81.35 22.41
C VAL A 9 -10.68 -79.88 22.72
N THR A 10 -9.44 -79.47 22.47
CA THR A 10 -9.01 -78.05 22.50
C THR A 10 -9.43 -77.36 21.20
N ALA A 11 -10.33 -76.39 21.28
CA ALA A 11 -10.66 -75.49 20.17
C ALA A 11 -9.69 -74.29 20.17
N ALA A 12 -8.88 -74.16 19.12
CA ALA A 12 -8.07 -72.98 18.87
C ALA A 12 -8.90 -71.95 18.07
N SER A 13 -9.28 -70.84 18.71
CA SER A 13 -9.91 -69.69 18.05
C SER A 13 -8.85 -68.89 17.29
N TRP A 14 -8.97 -68.84 15.97
CA TRP A 14 -8.24 -67.90 15.12
C TRP A 14 -9.00 -66.57 15.10
N ILE A 15 -8.43 -65.55 15.74
CA ILE A 15 -8.89 -64.17 15.60
C ILE A 15 -8.31 -63.64 14.29
N VAL A 16 -9.17 -63.44 13.29
CA VAL A 16 -8.83 -62.69 12.07
C VAL A 16 -8.95 -61.21 12.42
N THR A 17 -7.81 -60.55 12.66
CA THR A 17 -7.73 -59.09 12.67
C THR A 17 -7.88 -58.59 11.24
N ILE A 18 -9.04 -58.04 10.91
CA ILE A 18 -9.22 -57.24 9.70
C ILE A 18 -8.51 -55.92 9.97
N ALA A 19 -7.31 -55.77 9.42
CA ALA A 19 -6.66 -54.46 9.32
C ALA A 19 -7.50 -53.63 8.34
N SER A 20 -8.32 -52.73 8.86
CA SER A 20 -8.85 -51.61 8.10
C SER A 20 -7.66 -50.78 7.65
N ALA A 21 -7.31 -50.85 6.36
CA ALA A 21 -6.51 -49.82 5.73
C ALA A 21 -7.28 -48.51 5.96
N GLN A 22 -6.74 -47.65 6.83
CA GLN A 22 -7.11 -46.25 6.78
C GLN A 22 -6.60 -45.78 5.43
N ASP A 23 -7.51 -45.49 4.49
CA ASP A 23 -7.21 -44.58 3.40
C ASP A 23 -6.73 -43.29 4.10
N GLU A 24 -5.41 -43.04 4.06
CA GLU A 24 -4.92 -41.69 4.26
C GLU A 24 -5.72 -40.80 3.31
N ALA A 25 -6.37 -39.77 3.85
CA ALA A 25 -7.01 -38.77 3.00
C ALA A 25 -5.96 -38.34 1.96
N PRO A 26 -6.28 -38.38 0.66
CA PRO A 26 -5.29 -38.15 -0.38
C PRO A 26 -4.61 -36.81 -0.11
N SER A 27 -3.30 -36.87 0.15
CA SER A 27 -2.49 -35.66 0.26
C SER A 27 -2.69 -34.83 -1.01
N CYS A 28 -2.95 -33.53 -0.86
CA CYS A 28 -3.16 -32.67 -2.02
C CYS A 28 -1.82 -32.47 -2.74
N ASP A 29 -1.57 -33.30 -3.75
CA ASP A 29 -0.39 -33.26 -4.59
C ASP A 29 -0.40 -32.03 -5.53
N ARG A 30 0.61 -31.93 -6.41
CA ARG A 30 0.71 -30.83 -7.38
C ARG A 30 -0.57 -30.66 -8.20
N LEU A 31 -1.13 -31.74 -8.74
CA LEU A 31 -2.29 -31.65 -9.62
C LEU A 31 -3.54 -31.23 -8.85
N CYS A 32 -3.70 -31.71 -7.62
CA CYS A 32 -4.74 -31.24 -6.71
C CYS A 32 -4.63 -29.73 -6.44
N LEU A 33 -3.44 -29.24 -6.08
CA LEU A 33 -3.18 -27.82 -5.79
C LEU A 33 -3.43 -26.93 -7.01
N GLU A 34 -2.92 -27.32 -8.19
CA GLU A 34 -3.12 -26.60 -9.45
C GLU A 34 -4.60 -26.57 -9.86
N GLY A 35 -5.34 -27.65 -9.57
CA GLY A 35 -6.79 -27.73 -9.75
C GLY A 35 -7.55 -26.73 -8.87
N ILE A 36 -7.24 -26.69 -7.56
CA ILE A 36 -7.86 -25.74 -6.61
C ILE A 36 -7.59 -24.28 -7.02
N LEU A 37 -6.37 -23.98 -7.45
CA LEU A 37 -6.03 -22.65 -7.98
C LEU A 37 -6.86 -22.32 -9.23
N SER A 38 -7.03 -23.26 -10.15
CA SER A 38 -7.87 -23.08 -11.34
C SER A 38 -9.33 -22.84 -10.96
N ASP A 39 -9.87 -23.59 -10.00
CA ASP A 39 -11.22 -23.41 -9.49
C ASP A 39 -11.40 -22.03 -8.85
N PHE A 40 -10.40 -21.55 -8.10
CA PHE A 40 -10.38 -20.19 -7.54
C PHE A 40 -10.49 -19.12 -8.62
N LEU A 41 -9.63 -19.16 -9.64
CA LEU A 41 -9.64 -18.18 -10.73
C LEU A 41 -10.98 -18.22 -11.50
N ASN A 42 -11.53 -19.41 -11.73
CA ASN A 42 -12.83 -19.58 -12.40
C ASN A 42 -14.02 -19.11 -11.54
N ALA A 43 -13.95 -19.28 -10.22
CA ALA A 43 -14.95 -18.77 -9.28
C ALA A 43 -14.92 -17.24 -9.23
N MET A 44 -13.72 -16.65 -9.24
CA MET A 44 -13.53 -15.20 -9.26
C MET A 44 -14.14 -14.56 -10.51
N VAL A 45 -13.85 -15.09 -11.70
CA VAL A 45 -14.43 -14.59 -12.96
C VAL A 45 -15.96 -14.78 -13.01
N ALA A 46 -16.49 -15.79 -12.30
CA ALA A 46 -17.92 -15.99 -12.17
C ALA A 46 -18.57 -15.11 -11.10
N HIS A 47 -17.79 -14.31 -10.36
CA HIS A 47 -18.23 -13.49 -9.22
C HIS A 47 -18.96 -14.31 -8.15
N ASP A 48 -18.60 -15.59 -7.98
CA ASP A 48 -19.30 -16.53 -7.11
C ASP A 48 -18.33 -17.26 -6.17
N PRO A 49 -18.03 -16.67 -4.99
CA PRO A 49 -17.13 -17.29 -4.02
C PRO A 49 -17.70 -18.57 -3.41
N SER A 50 -19.01 -18.83 -3.51
CA SER A 50 -19.62 -20.06 -2.96
C SER A 50 -19.20 -21.32 -3.71
N ARG A 51 -18.59 -21.16 -4.90
CA ARG A 51 -18.00 -22.25 -5.69
C ARG A 51 -16.71 -22.80 -5.10
N LEU A 52 -16.12 -22.13 -4.11
CA LEU A 52 -14.89 -22.57 -3.48
C LEU A 52 -15.14 -23.27 -2.14
N PRO A 53 -14.53 -24.44 -1.90
CA PRO A 53 -14.51 -25.03 -0.57
C PRO A 53 -13.55 -24.21 0.30
N THR A 54 -14.08 -23.30 1.12
CA THR A 54 -13.27 -22.51 2.07
C THR A 54 -13.48 -22.94 3.51
N THR A 55 -12.52 -22.65 4.38
CA THR A 55 -12.76 -22.73 5.82
C THR A 55 -13.75 -21.63 6.26
N PRO A 56 -14.46 -21.79 7.40
CA PRO A 56 -15.38 -20.78 7.90
C PRO A 56 -14.71 -19.43 8.24
N ASP A 57 -13.41 -19.46 8.51
CA ASP A 57 -12.55 -18.35 8.93
C ASP A 57 -11.53 -17.95 7.84
N VAL A 58 -11.82 -18.29 6.58
CA VAL A 58 -10.94 -17.98 5.44
C VAL A 58 -10.52 -16.51 5.43
N ILE A 59 -9.22 -16.28 5.29
CA ILE A 59 -8.64 -14.94 5.20
C ILE A 59 -8.44 -14.59 3.73
N TYR A 60 -9.13 -13.55 3.26
CA TYR A 60 -8.93 -12.99 1.92
C TYR A 60 -8.23 -11.64 2.00
N VAL A 61 -7.16 -11.49 1.22
CA VAL A 61 -6.33 -10.29 1.17
C VAL A 61 -6.13 -9.84 -0.26
N GLU A 62 -6.36 -8.56 -0.52
CA GLU A 62 -6.07 -7.89 -1.78
C GLU A 62 -5.14 -6.70 -1.54
N ASN A 63 -3.96 -6.66 -2.19
CA ASN A 63 -2.96 -5.60 -2.02
C ASN A 63 -2.67 -5.30 -0.54
N SER A 64 -2.47 -6.36 0.24
CA SER A 64 -2.26 -6.36 1.70
C SER A 64 -3.42 -5.84 2.55
N GLN A 65 -4.63 -5.64 1.99
CA GLN A 65 -5.83 -5.30 2.76
C GLN A 65 -6.69 -6.53 2.99
N LYS A 66 -7.10 -6.79 4.24
CA LYS A 66 -8.04 -7.87 4.57
C LYS A 66 -9.44 -7.48 4.15
N LEU A 67 -10.04 -8.26 3.27
CA LEU A 67 -11.38 -8.04 2.73
C LEU A 67 -12.29 -9.21 3.05
N LYS A 68 -13.61 -8.97 2.94
CA LYS A 68 -14.58 -10.07 2.93
C LYS A 68 -14.47 -10.78 1.58
N LEU A 69 -14.47 -12.11 1.60
CA LEU A 69 -14.49 -12.90 0.36
C LEU A 69 -15.73 -12.54 -0.48
N GLY A 70 -15.53 -12.25 -1.78
CA GLY A 70 -16.57 -11.74 -2.68
C GLY A 70 -16.61 -10.21 -2.83
N GLU A 71 -15.81 -9.47 -2.06
CA GLU A 71 -15.56 -8.04 -2.26
C GLU A 71 -14.31 -7.79 -3.13
N GLY A 72 -14.04 -6.53 -3.47
CA GLY A 72 -12.85 -6.15 -4.25
C GLY A 72 -12.92 -6.65 -5.69
N GLU A 73 -11.84 -7.26 -6.18
CA GLU A 73 -11.71 -7.77 -7.55
C GLU A 73 -12.84 -8.76 -7.92
N TRP A 74 -13.37 -9.51 -6.95
CA TRP A 74 -14.49 -10.44 -7.15
C TRP A 74 -15.73 -9.83 -7.80
N LYS A 75 -15.92 -8.51 -7.73
CA LYS A 75 -17.08 -7.83 -8.28
C LYS A 75 -16.95 -7.45 -9.76
N ILE A 76 -15.71 -7.40 -10.25
CA ILE A 76 -15.38 -6.75 -11.53
C ILE A 76 -14.36 -7.53 -12.37
N ALA A 77 -13.83 -8.63 -11.81
CA ALA A 77 -13.00 -9.61 -12.50
C ALA A 77 -13.65 -10.01 -13.84
N GLY A 78 -12.89 -9.83 -14.90
CA GLY A 78 -13.29 -10.12 -16.27
C GLY A 78 -12.77 -11.48 -16.72
N LYS A 79 -12.16 -11.53 -17.91
CA LYS A 79 -11.71 -12.79 -18.51
C LYS A 79 -10.31 -13.13 -18.02
N LEU A 80 -10.05 -14.41 -17.76
CA LEU A 80 -8.67 -14.91 -17.63
C LEU A 80 -7.92 -14.70 -18.95
N GLY A 81 -6.66 -14.29 -18.84
CA GLY A 81 -5.74 -14.18 -19.95
C GLY A 81 -5.16 -15.53 -20.35
N LYS A 82 -4.25 -15.50 -21.34
CA LYS A 82 -3.52 -16.69 -21.80
C LYS A 82 -2.38 -17.05 -20.87
N TYR A 83 -1.70 -16.05 -20.30
CA TYR A 83 -0.53 -16.27 -19.46
C TYR A 83 -0.93 -16.77 -18.07
N ASN A 84 -0.42 -17.93 -17.68
CA ASN A 84 -0.64 -18.50 -16.37
C ASN A 84 0.60 -19.30 -15.93
N HIS A 85 1.33 -18.76 -14.95
CA HIS A 85 2.52 -19.38 -14.38
C HIS A 85 2.22 -19.88 -12.97
N VAL A 86 2.12 -21.20 -12.81
CA VAL A 86 1.75 -21.83 -11.52
C VAL A 86 2.95 -22.47 -10.83
N PHE A 87 3.05 -22.24 -9.53
CA PHE A 87 4.03 -22.81 -8.60
C PHE A 87 3.29 -23.61 -7.53
N SER A 88 3.75 -24.84 -7.26
CA SER A 88 3.02 -25.75 -6.37
C SER A 88 3.98 -26.34 -5.33
N ASP A 89 3.54 -26.33 -4.08
CA ASP A 89 4.30 -26.81 -2.93
C ASP A 89 3.42 -27.78 -2.12
N PRO A 90 3.41 -29.07 -2.49
CA PRO A 90 2.65 -30.10 -1.77
C PRO A 90 3.07 -30.27 -0.30
N GLU A 91 4.32 -29.98 0.05
CA GLU A 91 4.82 -30.12 1.42
C GLU A 91 4.17 -29.08 2.35
N SER A 92 4.07 -27.82 1.90
CA SER A 92 3.42 -26.76 2.67
C SER A 92 1.94 -26.56 2.35
N ARG A 93 1.39 -27.34 1.39
CA ARG A 93 0.02 -27.24 0.87
C ARG A 93 -0.32 -25.83 0.40
N GLN A 94 0.60 -25.22 -0.33
CA GLN A 94 0.43 -23.89 -0.90
C GLN A 94 0.65 -23.91 -2.41
N VAL A 95 -0.08 -23.05 -3.09
CA VAL A 95 0.00 -22.86 -4.53
C VAL A 95 -0.06 -21.39 -4.83
N ALA A 96 0.73 -20.94 -5.80
CA ALA A 96 0.73 -19.56 -6.25
C ALA A 96 0.72 -19.48 -7.76
N ALA A 97 0.24 -18.36 -8.30
CA ALA A 97 0.38 -18.06 -9.70
C ALA A 97 0.63 -16.58 -10.00
N ILE A 98 1.41 -16.35 -11.04
CA ILE A 98 1.47 -15.08 -11.77
C ILE A 98 0.65 -15.30 -13.06
N THR A 99 -0.47 -14.59 -13.19
CA THR A 99 -1.36 -14.71 -14.34
C THR A 99 -1.82 -13.33 -14.81
N THR A 100 -2.54 -13.31 -15.92
CA THR A 100 -3.19 -12.12 -16.46
C THR A 100 -4.69 -12.33 -16.43
N MET A 101 -5.42 -11.24 -16.25
CA MET A 101 -6.87 -11.22 -16.45
C MET A 101 -7.31 -9.83 -16.90
N THR A 102 -8.59 -9.67 -17.24
CA THR A 102 -9.15 -8.34 -17.46
C THR A 102 -9.91 -7.86 -16.24
N GLU A 103 -9.77 -6.58 -15.94
CA GLU A 103 -10.47 -5.83 -14.89
C GLU A 103 -11.34 -4.79 -15.62
N ASN A 104 -12.67 -4.96 -15.64
CA ASN A 104 -13.57 -4.11 -16.45
C ASN A 104 -13.13 -3.91 -17.92
N GLY A 105 -12.50 -4.93 -18.51
CA GLY A 105 -12.03 -4.92 -19.90
C GLY A 105 -10.61 -4.38 -20.12
N VAL A 106 -9.93 -3.91 -19.07
CA VAL A 106 -8.52 -3.52 -19.10
C VAL A 106 -7.65 -4.69 -18.64
N GLY A 107 -6.55 -4.99 -19.32
CA GLY A 107 -5.63 -6.05 -18.88
C GLY A 107 -4.92 -5.68 -17.59
N ILE A 108 -4.84 -6.63 -16.66
CA ILE A 108 -4.11 -6.52 -15.40
C ILE A 108 -3.21 -7.75 -15.22
N ILE A 109 -2.16 -7.60 -14.41
CA ILE A 109 -1.39 -8.72 -13.90
C ILE A 109 -1.99 -9.07 -12.54
N TYR A 110 -2.36 -10.34 -12.39
CA TYR A 110 -3.02 -10.87 -11.20
C TYR A 110 -2.14 -11.94 -10.59
N VAL A 111 -1.73 -11.72 -9.35
CA VAL A 111 -0.95 -12.68 -8.58
C VAL A 111 -1.79 -13.19 -7.43
N VAL A 112 -1.77 -14.50 -7.23
CA VAL A 112 -2.51 -15.14 -6.14
C VAL A 112 -1.66 -16.21 -5.48
N ARG A 113 -1.80 -16.34 -4.16
CA ARG A 113 -1.30 -17.45 -3.35
C ARG A 113 -2.42 -18.01 -2.50
N LEU A 114 -2.61 -19.33 -2.54
CA LEU A 114 -3.60 -20.05 -1.75
C LEU A 114 -2.90 -20.96 -0.73
N ARG A 115 -3.45 -21.03 0.49
CA ARG A 115 -3.15 -22.08 1.46
C ARG A 115 -4.31 -23.06 1.55
N VAL A 116 -4.00 -24.35 1.48
CA VAL A 116 -4.97 -25.43 1.44
C VAL A 116 -4.83 -26.32 2.68
N GLU A 117 -5.95 -26.61 3.33
CA GLU A 117 -6.01 -27.51 4.47
C GLU A 117 -5.99 -28.98 4.04
N ASP A 118 -5.73 -29.90 4.98
CA ASP A 118 -5.61 -31.33 4.69
C ASP A 118 -6.90 -31.93 4.11
N ASP A 119 -8.04 -31.27 4.34
CA ASP A 119 -9.35 -31.65 3.79
C ASP A 119 -9.68 -30.97 2.45
N GLY A 120 -8.71 -30.29 1.84
CA GLY A 120 -8.83 -29.63 0.54
C GLY A 120 -9.51 -28.26 0.57
N ARG A 121 -9.87 -27.74 1.76
CA ARG A 121 -10.46 -26.40 1.87
C ARG A 121 -9.39 -25.30 1.85
N VAL A 122 -9.71 -24.17 1.24
CA VAL A 122 -8.86 -22.98 1.23
C VAL A 122 -9.03 -22.19 2.53
N SER A 123 -7.94 -21.97 3.26
CA SER A 123 -7.91 -21.20 4.51
C SER A 123 -7.35 -19.79 4.34
N GLU A 124 -6.46 -19.57 3.37
CA GLU A 124 -5.89 -18.26 3.09
C GLU A 124 -5.82 -17.99 1.58
N ILE A 125 -6.16 -16.76 1.20
CA ILE A 125 -6.12 -16.23 -0.16
C ILE A 125 -5.40 -14.89 -0.10
N GLU A 126 -4.25 -14.78 -0.75
CA GLU A 126 -3.48 -13.54 -0.83
C GLU A 126 -3.25 -13.14 -2.26
N THR A 127 -3.64 -11.92 -2.61
CA THR A 127 -3.65 -11.47 -4.00
C THR A 127 -2.97 -10.12 -4.12
N GLN A 128 -2.13 -9.99 -5.14
CA GLN A 128 -1.54 -8.72 -5.57
C GLN A 128 -2.07 -8.40 -6.97
N ILE A 129 -2.61 -7.20 -7.12
CA ILE A 129 -3.18 -6.71 -8.38
C ILE A 129 -2.31 -5.57 -8.87
N THR A 130 -1.65 -5.81 -9.99
CA THR A 130 -0.81 -4.83 -10.68
C THR A 130 -1.58 -4.31 -11.89
N ARG A 131 -2.07 -3.08 -11.79
CA ARG A 131 -2.85 -2.44 -12.86
C ARG A 131 -1.94 -1.79 -13.90
N ASP A 132 -1.20 -2.64 -14.62
CA ASP A 132 -0.38 -2.28 -15.77
C ASP A 132 -0.90 -2.96 -17.04
N ALA A 133 -1.66 -2.23 -17.86
CA ALA A 133 -2.17 -2.77 -19.12
C ALA A 133 -1.06 -3.10 -20.12
N ILE A 134 0.09 -2.41 -20.05
CA ILE A 134 1.23 -2.65 -20.93
C ILE A 134 1.94 -3.93 -20.48
N GLY A 135 2.22 -4.08 -19.20
CA GLY A 135 2.79 -5.29 -18.61
C GLY A 135 1.91 -6.52 -18.83
N ALA A 136 0.60 -6.41 -18.59
CA ALA A 136 -0.36 -7.47 -18.90
C ALA A 136 -0.32 -7.87 -20.38
N ALA A 137 -0.23 -6.91 -21.31
CA ALA A 137 -0.09 -7.19 -22.73
C ALA A 137 1.22 -7.90 -23.10
N ARG A 138 2.32 -7.62 -22.40
CA ARG A 138 3.60 -8.34 -22.59
C ARG A 138 3.45 -9.82 -22.21
N TYR A 139 2.86 -10.10 -21.06
CA TYR A 139 2.55 -11.47 -20.64
C TYR A 139 1.60 -12.19 -21.61
N GLU A 140 0.54 -11.51 -22.06
CA GLU A 140 -0.38 -12.07 -23.04
C GLU A 140 0.29 -12.42 -24.37
N ASN A 141 1.32 -11.67 -24.78
CA ASN A 141 2.13 -11.97 -25.96
C ASN A 141 3.05 -13.17 -25.75
N MET A 142 3.53 -13.40 -24.52
CA MET A 142 4.31 -14.60 -24.18
C MET A 142 3.44 -15.86 -24.22
N THR A 143 2.16 -15.74 -23.88
CA THR A 143 1.13 -16.80 -23.79
C THR A 143 1.39 -17.86 -22.73
N VAL A 144 2.62 -18.35 -22.58
CA VAL A 144 3.04 -19.33 -21.58
C VAL A 144 4.39 -18.90 -20.98
N PRO A 145 4.72 -19.35 -19.76
CA PRO A 145 6.06 -19.15 -19.20
C PRO A 145 7.15 -19.80 -20.07
N GLU A 146 8.40 -19.36 -19.90
CA GLU A 146 9.54 -20.02 -20.55
C GLU A 146 9.57 -21.52 -20.15
N PRO A 147 9.80 -22.46 -21.08
CA PRO A 147 9.72 -23.90 -20.81
C PRO A 147 10.50 -24.38 -19.58
N VAL A 148 11.67 -23.77 -19.31
CA VAL A 148 12.54 -24.16 -18.19
C VAL A 148 11.91 -23.96 -16.81
N TRP A 149 10.89 -23.11 -16.70
CA TRP A 149 10.09 -22.98 -15.48
C TRP A 149 9.24 -24.22 -15.21
N LEU A 150 8.81 -24.92 -16.25
CA LEU A 150 7.86 -26.03 -16.17
C LEU A 150 8.56 -27.39 -16.10
N GLU A 151 9.87 -27.43 -16.36
CA GLU A 151 10.70 -28.63 -16.34
C GLU A 151 11.00 -29.12 -14.92
N ALA A 152 10.59 -30.36 -14.62
CA ALA A 152 10.97 -31.06 -13.40
C ALA A 152 12.47 -31.36 -13.38
N VAL A 153 13.11 -31.09 -12.25
CA VAL A 153 14.53 -31.43 -12.02
C VAL A 153 14.62 -32.87 -11.50
N PRO A 154 15.54 -33.71 -12.00
CA PRO A 154 15.77 -35.05 -11.45
C PRO A 154 16.06 -35.00 -9.94
N LEU A 155 15.54 -35.96 -9.18
CA LEU A 155 15.60 -35.95 -7.71
C LEU A 155 17.02 -35.78 -7.18
N GLU A 156 18.00 -36.43 -7.82
CA GLU A 156 19.42 -36.39 -7.46
C GLU A 156 20.12 -35.06 -7.76
N GLN A 157 19.48 -34.17 -8.53
CA GLN A 157 19.97 -32.83 -8.87
C GLN A 157 19.27 -31.72 -8.07
N ARG A 158 18.24 -32.08 -7.27
CA ARG A 158 17.51 -31.14 -6.43
C ARG A 158 18.35 -30.77 -5.21
N ILE A 159 18.39 -29.48 -4.90
CA ILE A 159 18.82 -28.97 -3.60
C ILE A 159 17.59 -28.88 -2.67
N SER A 160 17.84 -28.89 -1.36
CA SER A 160 16.77 -28.88 -0.35
C SER A 160 15.98 -27.57 -0.36
N ARG A 161 14.73 -27.64 0.11
CA ARG A 161 13.89 -26.48 0.44
C ARG A 161 14.64 -25.34 1.16
N GLU A 162 15.33 -25.65 2.26
CA GLU A 162 16.09 -24.66 3.03
C GLU A 162 17.15 -23.98 2.18
N ARG A 163 17.81 -24.74 1.29
CA ARG A 163 18.83 -24.21 0.39
C ARG A 163 18.23 -23.34 -0.70
N LEU A 164 17.08 -23.72 -1.26
CA LEU A 164 16.32 -22.91 -2.22
C LEU A 164 15.98 -21.55 -1.63
N ILE A 165 15.42 -21.53 -0.41
CA ILE A 165 15.10 -20.29 0.33
C ILE A 165 16.37 -19.47 0.58
N THR A 166 17.42 -20.10 1.10
CA THR A 166 18.67 -19.41 1.44
C THR A 166 19.33 -18.76 0.23
N GLN A 167 19.38 -19.44 -0.92
CA GLN A 167 19.94 -18.87 -2.15
C GLN A 167 19.05 -17.77 -2.71
N THR A 168 17.73 -17.95 -2.67
CA THR A 168 16.76 -16.92 -3.09
C THR A 168 16.91 -15.65 -2.25
N ASN A 169 17.02 -15.76 -0.93
CA ASN A 169 17.18 -14.61 -0.04
C ASN A 169 18.45 -13.78 -0.31
N LYS A 170 19.50 -14.36 -0.90
CA LYS A 170 20.69 -13.60 -1.29
C LYS A 170 20.38 -12.52 -2.33
N TYR A 171 19.36 -12.71 -3.16
CA TYR A 171 18.88 -11.67 -4.08
C TYR A 171 18.52 -10.40 -3.31
N TYR A 172 17.68 -10.53 -2.29
CA TYR A 172 17.23 -9.42 -1.47
C TYR A 172 18.33 -8.81 -0.63
N THR A 173 19.16 -9.64 0.00
CA THR A 173 20.34 -9.15 0.76
C THR A 173 21.32 -8.41 -0.14
N GLY A 174 21.43 -8.82 -1.41
CA GLY A 174 22.30 -8.16 -2.38
C GLY A 174 21.74 -6.85 -2.95
N MET A 175 20.41 -6.72 -3.02
CA MET A 175 19.70 -5.58 -3.60
C MET A 175 19.49 -4.46 -2.58
N GLU A 176 19.12 -4.81 -1.35
CA GLU A 176 18.95 -3.85 -0.27
C GLU A 176 20.24 -3.05 -0.08
N ARG A 177 20.18 -1.74 -0.30
CA ARG A 177 21.34 -0.83 -0.27
C ARG A 177 22.52 -1.37 -1.10
N ASN A 178 22.22 -1.94 -2.27
CA ASN A 178 23.13 -2.61 -3.19
C ASN A 178 24.55 -2.00 -3.20
N ASP A 179 25.53 -2.74 -2.69
CA ASP A 179 26.94 -2.35 -2.64
C ASP A 179 27.69 -2.89 -3.87
N PRO A 180 28.29 -2.06 -4.73
CA PRO A 180 29.05 -2.55 -5.88
C PRO A 180 30.22 -3.50 -5.53
N LYS A 181 30.62 -3.59 -4.26
CA LYS A 181 31.66 -4.51 -3.76
C LYS A 181 31.12 -5.81 -3.16
N GLY A 182 29.80 -6.04 -3.21
CA GLY A 182 29.17 -7.26 -2.71
C GLY A 182 29.56 -8.52 -3.50
N ASP A 183 29.39 -9.69 -2.86
CA ASP A 183 29.52 -10.99 -3.54
C ASP A 183 28.20 -11.36 -4.23
N TYR A 184 28.19 -11.22 -5.55
CA TYR A 184 27.05 -11.53 -6.41
C TYR A 184 27.23 -12.82 -7.20
N SER A 185 28.20 -13.65 -6.82
CA SER A 185 28.50 -14.90 -7.52
C SER A 185 27.33 -15.90 -7.51
N PHE A 186 26.30 -15.69 -6.70
CA PHE A 186 25.11 -16.54 -6.59
C PHE A 186 24.16 -16.47 -7.79
N PHE A 187 24.37 -15.57 -8.74
CA PHE A 187 23.67 -15.62 -10.02
C PHE A 187 24.29 -16.65 -10.98
N ASP A 188 23.44 -17.31 -11.75
CA ASP A 188 23.87 -18.11 -12.89
C ASP A 188 24.36 -17.16 -14.01
N LYS A 189 25.31 -17.61 -14.82
CA LYS A 189 25.85 -16.79 -15.92
C LYS A 189 24.80 -16.48 -16.99
N ASP A 190 23.80 -17.34 -17.13
CA ASP A 190 22.68 -17.17 -18.06
C ASP A 190 21.44 -16.58 -17.37
N CYS A 191 21.60 -15.96 -16.19
CA CYS A 191 20.47 -15.41 -15.44
C CYS A 191 19.72 -14.34 -16.25
N ASN A 192 18.38 -14.43 -16.24
CA ASN A 192 17.48 -13.41 -16.79
C ASN A 192 16.40 -13.02 -15.79
N ARG A 193 16.02 -11.74 -15.81
CA ARG A 193 14.94 -11.15 -15.02
C ARG A 193 13.83 -10.59 -15.92
N LEU A 194 12.59 -10.92 -15.58
CA LEU A 194 11.37 -10.27 -16.06
C LEU A 194 10.78 -9.42 -14.92
N GLU A 195 10.31 -8.23 -15.23
CA GLU A 195 9.59 -7.32 -14.33
C GLU A 195 8.34 -6.85 -15.07
N ASP A 196 7.15 -7.21 -14.59
CA ASP A 196 5.85 -6.94 -15.25
C ASP A 196 5.86 -7.33 -16.75
N GLY A 197 6.38 -8.52 -17.03
CA GLY A 197 6.52 -9.09 -18.38
C GLY A 197 7.58 -8.43 -19.27
N LEU A 198 8.25 -7.37 -18.79
CA LEU A 198 9.39 -6.76 -19.47
C LEU A 198 10.67 -7.45 -19.04
N GLN A 199 11.48 -7.93 -19.99
CA GLN A 199 12.82 -8.41 -19.65
C GLN A 199 13.71 -7.22 -19.25
N THR A 200 14.36 -7.30 -18.10
CA THR A 200 15.14 -6.18 -17.51
C THR A 200 16.63 -6.47 -17.42
N THR A 201 17.08 -7.56 -18.04
CA THR A 201 18.49 -7.98 -18.15
C THR A 201 18.80 -8.45 -19.55
N ASN A 202 20.08 -8.43 -19.96
CA ASN A 202 20.56 -8.93 -21.25
C ASN A 202 19.81 -8.33 -22.46
N GLN A 203 19.25 -7.13 -22.31
CA GLN A 203 18.51 -6.44 -23.37
C GLN A 203 19.43 -5.97 -24.50
N ARG A 204 18.91 -5.99 -25.73
CA ARG A 204 19.67 -5.60 -26.94
C ARG A 204 19.01 -4.50 -27.77
N ASN A 205 17.81 -4.06 -27.37
CA ASN A 205 17.04 -3.01 -28.03
C ASN A 205 17.52 -1.59 -27.66
N GLY A 206 18.32 -1.44 -26.60
CA GLY A 206 18.78 -0.14 -26.12
C GLY A 206 17.70 0.65 -25.38
N ASP A 207 16.66 -0.03 -24.88
CA ASP A 207 15.63 0.62 -24.06
C ASP A 207 16.20 0.95 -22.66
N PRO A 208 15.83 2.10 -22.08
CA PRO A 208 16.25 2.44 -20.72
C PRO A 208 15.60 1.52 -19.68
N TYR A 209 16.29 1.33 -18.54
CA TYR A 209 15.70 0.62 -17.41
C TYR A 209 14.81 1.53 -16.56
N GLY A 210 13.51 1.22 -16.48
CA GLY A 210 12.55 1.91 -15.63
C GLY A 210 12.56 3.44 -15.83
N HIS A 211 12.75 4.17 -14.74
CA HIS A 211 12.84 5.63 -14.74
C HIS A 211 14.26 6.17 -15.04
N SER A 212 15.22 5.33 -15.43
CA SER A 212 16.57 5.75 -15.76
C SER A 212 16.68 6.27 -17.21
N ASN A 213 17.74 7.04 -17.50
CA ASN A 213 18.18 7.28 -18.89
C ASN A 213 19.28 6.28 -19.31
N ASP A 214 19.69 5.40 -18.42
CA ASP A 214 20.74 4.41 -18.66
C ASP A 214 20.18 3.19 -19.39
N THR A 215 20.60 3.03 -20.64
CA THR A 215 20.27 1.88 -21.49
C THR A 215 21.28 0.74 -21.32
N SER A 216 22.44 1.03 -20.74
CA SER A 216 23.51 0.06 -20.52
C SER A 216 23.17 -0.89 -19.39
N PHE A 217 22.54 -0.39 -18.32
CA PHE A 217 22.13 -1.21 -17.19
C PHE A 217 21.25 -2.40 -17.65
N ALA A 218 20.21 -2.15 -18.45
CA ALA A 218 19.31 -3.21 -18.95
C ALA A 218 20.03 -4.24 -19.85
N SER A 219 21.14 -3.86 -20.49
CA SER A 219 21.94 -4.75 -21.34
C SER A 219 22.80 -5.76 -20.56
N LEU A 220 23.04 -5.51 -19.28
CA LEU A 220 23.84 -6.37 -18.41
C LEU A 220 23.04 -7.60 -17.95
N GLY A 221 23.75 -8.69 -17.65
CA GLY A 221 23.18 -9.83 -16.93
C GLY A 221 22.98 -9.54 -15.45
N CYS A 222 22.26 -10.42 -14.73
CA CYS A 222 21.88 -10.20 -13.33
C CYS A 222 23.07 -9.87 -12.40
N GLU A 223 24.14 -10.68 -12.45
CA GLU A 223 25.34 -10.47 -11.63
C GLU A 223 25.98 -9.10 -11.88
N ALA A 224 26.16 -8.76 -13.17
CA ALA A 224 26.79 -7.52 -13.58
C ALA A 224 25.94 -6.30 -13.20
N GLN A 225 24.61 -6.38 -13.23
CA GLN A 225 23.74 -5.31 -12.73
C GLN A 225 23.99 -5.04 -11.25
N PHE A 226 24.03 -6.06 -10.39
CA PHE A 226 24.27 -5.88 -8.96
C PHE A 226 25.67 -5.34 -8.65
N GLN A 227 26.68 -5.73 -9.43
CA GLN A 227 28.06 -5.22 -9.32
C GLN A 227 28.19 -3.72 -9.61
N THR A 228 27.18 -3.10 -10.22
CA THR A 228 27.19 -1.65 -10.45
C THR A 228 26.81 -0.84 -9.20
N GLY A 229 26.09 -1.43 -8.24
CA GLY A 229 25.48 -0.69 -7.13
C GLY A 229 24.21 0.08 -7.51
N PHE A 230 23.76 -0.01 -8.77
CA PHE A 230 22.65 0.81 -9.29
C PHE A 230 21.33 0.60 -8.55
N LEU A 231 21.09 -0.58 -7.97
CA LEU A 231 19.84 -0.89 -7.26
C LEU A 231 19.81 -0.37 -5.81
N GLY A 232 20.84 0.37 -5.39
CA GLY A 232 20.99 0.84 -4.01
C GLY A 232 19.97 1.89 -3.55
N PHE A 233 19.09 2.34 -4.46
CA PHE A 233 17.92 3.15 -4.12
C PHE A 233 16.85 2.37 -3.35
N VAL A 234 16.85 1.03 -3.42
CA VAL A 234 16.04 0.17 -2.53
C VAL A 234 16.68 0.18 -1.15
N THR A 235 16.14 0.98 -0.23
CA THR A 235 16.78 1.28 1.06
C THR A 235 16.54 0.23 2.14
N GLU A 236 15.46 -0.53 2.03
CA GLU A 236 15.10 -1.65 2.92
C GLU A 236 14.22 -2.65 2.17
N ILE A 237 14.43 -3.96 2.39
CA ILE A 237 13.58 -5.03 1.90
C ILE A 237 13.11 -5.86 3.09
N ARG A 238 11.91 -5.57 3.56
CA ARG A 238 11.29 -6.21 4.73
C ARG A 238 10.25 -7.26 4.32
N ASP A 239 9.71 -7.95 5.33
CA ASP A 239 8.64 -8.94 5.20
C ASP A 239 8.92 -10.01 4.14
N ARG A 240 10.18 -10.48 4.06
CA ARG A 240 10.61 -11.48 3.09
C ARG A 240 10.00 -12.84 3.40
N ARG A 241 8.96 -13.23 2.67
CA ARG A 241 8.26 -14.53 2.80
C ARG A 241 8.50 -15.41 1.59
N TYR A 242 8.53 -16.72 1.82
CA TYR A 242 8.72 -17.76 0.79
C TYR A 242 7.58 -18.78 0.86
N PRO A 243 6.33 -18.37 0.60
CA PRO A 243 5.15 -19.19 0.85
C PRO A 243 5.09 -20.46 -0.02
N VAL A 244 5.67 -20.45 -1.21
CA VAL A 244 5.68 -21.63 -2.10
C VAL A 244 7.11 -21.95 -2.49
N VAL A 245 7.56 -23.15 -2.11
CA VAL A 245 8.84 -23.72 -2.55
C VAL A 245 8.55 -24.97 -3.38
N ASP A 246 8.65 -24.83 -4.69
CA ASP A 246 8.46 -25.92 -5.64
C ASP A 246 9.75 -26.71 -5.76
N GLU A 247 9.94 -27.73 -4.91
CA GLU A 247 11.15 -28.55 -4.91
C GLU A 247 11.30 -29.36 -6.19
N GLU A 248 10.22 -29.77 -6.84
CA GLU A 248 10.29 -30.54 -8.08
C GLU A 248 10.85 -29.71 -9.23
N ARG A 249 10.41 -28.46 -9.36
CA ARG A 249 10.91 -27.50 -10.35
C ARG A 249 12.02 -26.62 -9.81
N GLN A 250 12.52 -26.85 -8.59
CA GLN A 250 13.57 -26.06 -7.94
C GLN A 250 13.32 -24.55 -8.13
N ALA A 251 12.11 -24.13 -7.78
CA ALA A 251 11.64 -22.76 -7.87
C ALA A 251 11.08 -22.27 -6.53
N VAL A 252 11.18 -20.98 -6.28
CA VAL A 252 10.66 -20.33 -5.08
C VAL A 252 9.81 -19.15 -5.51
N PHE A 253 8.58 -19.09 -5.02
CA PHE A 253 7.75 -17.89 -5.12
C PHE A 253 7.80 -17.16 -3.77
N ALA A 254 8.19 -15.89 -3.82
CA ALA A 254 8.43 -15.03 -2.69
C ALA A 254 7.51 -13.80 -2.75
N ILE A 255 7.16 -13.30 -1.57
CA ILE A 255 6.43 -12.04 -1.41
C ILE A 255 7.28 -11.16 -0.49
N THR A 256 7.51 -9.91 -0.91
CA THR A 256 8.43 -8.98 -0.25
C THR A 256 7.90 -7.55 -0.30
N ILE A 257 8.43 -6.68 0.57
CA ILE A 257 8.12 -5.26 0.57
C ILE A 257 9.42 -4.46 0.40
N PHE A 258 9.49 -3.62 -0.65
CA PHE A 258 10.64 -2.78 -0.98
C PHE A 258 10.36 -1.33 -0.59
N ASP A 259 11.11 -0.84 0.38
CA ASP A 259 11.00 0.52 0.88
C ASP A 259 12.11 1.42 0.31
N HIS A 260 11.68 2.58 -0.18
CA HIS A 260 12.50 3.65 -0.73
C HIS A 260 12.26 4.90 0.12
N ASN A 261 13.17 5.25 1.02
CA ASN A 261 12.94 6.37 1.95
C ASN A 261 13.16 7.77 1.32
N GLY A 262 13.48 7.85 0.03
CA GLY A 262 13.71 9.10 -0.70
C GLY A 262 15.05 9.82 -0.41
N THR A 263 15.94 9.20 0.38
CA THR A 263 17.23 9.82 0.76
C THR A 263 18.36 9.60 -0.24
N VAL A 264 18.27 8.58 -1.09
CA VAL A 264 19.25 8.31 -2.14
C VAL A 264 19.06 9.31 -3.27
N ARG A 265 20.09 10.11 -3.58
CA ARG A 265 19.98 11.21 -4.55
C ARG A 265 20.75 11.00 -5.85
N GLU A 266 21.78 10.15 -5.81
CA GLU A 266 22.61 9.82 -6.95
C GLU A 266 22.77 8.31 -7.01
N LEU A 267 22.74 7.76 -8.23
CA LEU A 267 23.00 6.35 -8.47
C LEU A 267 24.45 6.15 -8.92
N PRO A 268 25.10 5.04 -8.50
CA PRO A 268 26.41 4.69 -9.03
C PRO A 268 26.43 4.65 -10.56
N SER A 269 27.55 5.10 -11.12
CA SER A 269 27.76 5.11 -12.56
C SER A 269 27.93 3.69 -13.10
N VAL A 270 27.05 3.27 -14.01
CA VAL A 270 27.18 1.98 -14.73
C VAL A 270 28.18 2.07 -15.89
N ASN A 271 28.28 3.23 -16.55
CA ASN A 271 29.12 3.44 -17.75
C ASN A 271 29.84 4.81 -17.79
N GLY A 272 30.40 5.23 -16.67
CA GLY A 272 31.02 6.56 -16.51
C GLY A 272 29.99 7.70 -16.40
N THR A 273 28.70 7.39 -16.42
CA THR A 273 27.60 8.36 -16.30
C THR A 273 26.88 8.12 -14.97
N SER A 274 27.11 9.00 -13.99
CA SER A 274 26.25 9.06 -12.81
C SER A 274 24.92 9.67 -13.22
N ASN A 275 23.81 9.07 -12.80
CA ASN A 275 22.48 9.56 -13.12
C ASN A 275 21.82 10.12 -11.84
N PRO A 276 21.23 11.33 -11.91
CA PRO A 276 20.40 11.80 -10.80
C PRO A 276 19.24 10.81 -10.63
N ILE A 277 18.89 10.52 -9.38
CA ILE A 277 17.73 9.68 -9.13
C ILE A 277 16.48 10.33 -9.76
N PRO A 278 15.57 9.57 -10.37
CA PRO A 278 14.36 10.12 -10.96
C PRO A 278 13.49 10.85 -9.92
N PRO A 279 12.76 11.92 -10.30
CA PRO A 279 11.87 12.65 -9.38
C PRO A 279 10.86 11.77 -8.65
N TYR A 280 10.49 10.63 -9.25
CA TYR A 280 9.71 9.60 -8.60
C TYR A 280 10.22 9.27 -7.18
N PHE A 281 11.53 9.14 -6.98
CA PHE A 281 12.15 8.82 -5.68
C PHE A 281 12.52 10.06 -4.85
N ASP A 282 11.93 11.23 -5.12
CA ASP A 282 12.05 12.41 -4.25
C ASP A 282 11.31 12.26 -2.92
N VAL A 283 10.40 11.30 -2.86
CA VAL A 283 9.48 11.06 -1.76
C VAL A 283 9.59 9.62 -1.28
N PRO A 284 9.24 9.32 -0.02
CA PRO A 284 9.20 7.97 0.48
C PRO A 284 8.13 7.13 -0.23
N ARG A 285 8.48 5.88 -0.61
CA ARG A 285 7.62 4.94 -1.35
C ARG A 285 7.82 3.50 -0.93
N THR A 286 6.75 2.72 -1.00
CA THR A 286 6.77 1.28 -0.74
C THR A 286 6.23 0.53 -1.95
N LEU A 287 6.95 -0.46 -2.42
CA LEU A 287 6.47 -1.41 -3.43
C LEU A 287 6.19 -2.74 -2.75
N ALA A 288 4.98 -3.29 -2.94
CA ALA A 288 4.70 -4.68 -2.64
C ALA A 288 5.05 -5.51 -3.87
N ALA A 289 5.93 -6.50 -3.69
CA ALA A 289 6.47 -7.30 -4.77
C ALA A 289 6.16 -8.79 -4.56
N SER A 290 5.86 -9.45 -5.68
CA SER A 290 5.70 -10.89 -5.80
C SER A 290 6.65 -11.39 -6.87
N GLU A 291 7.54 -12.31 -6.48
CA GLU A 291 8.67 -12.72 -7.30
C GLU A 291 8.86 -14.23 -7.31
N ALA A 292 9.07 -14.80 -8.49
CA ALA A 292 9.47 -16.19 -8.66
C ALA A 292 10.95 -16.30 -9.02
N PHE A 293 11.62 -17.32 -8.48
CA PHE A 293 13.03 -17.61 -8.71
C PHE A 293 13.21 -19.05 -9.12
N ARG A 294 13.79 -19.31 -10.31
CA ARG A 294 14.23 -20.64 -10.74
C ARG A 294 15.71 -20.80 -10.42
N LEU A 295 16.08 -21.91 -9.78
CA LEU A 295 17.48 -22.21 -9.47
C LEU A 295 18.05 -23.32 -10.34
N ARG A 296 19.27 -23.13 -10.82
CA ARG A 296 20.08 -24.16 -11.48
C ARG A 296 21.22 -24.55 -10.55
N GLY A 297 21.09 -25.70 -9.89
CA GLY A 297 21.93 -26.02 -8.74
C GLY A 297 21.76 -24.96 -7.65
N GLU A 298 22.85 -24.34 -7.21
CA GLU A 298 22.80 -23.28 -6.16
C GLU A 298 22.72 -21.85 -6.72
N LYS A 299 22.48 -21.68 -8.03
CA LYS A 299 22.52 -20.36 -8.68
C LYS A 299 21.16 -19.89 -9.14
N LEU A 300 20.87 -18.59 -8.98
CA LEU A 300 19.66 -17.96 -9.50
C LEU A 300 19.72 -17.87 -11.02
N PHE A 301 18.77 -18.51 -11.71
CA PHE A 301 18.81 -18.70 -13.16
C PHE A 301 17.67 -17.97 -13.90
N ARG A 302 16.46 -17.92 -13.32
CA ARG A 302 15.38 -17.05 -13.81
C ARG A 302 14.73 -16.33 -12.66
N ILE A 303 14.32 -15.10 -12.92
CA ILE A 303 13.61 -14.24 -11.99
C ILE A 303 12.42 -13.66 -12.72
N GLU A 304 11.24 -13.75 -12.14
CA GLU A 304 10.02 -13.16 -12.67
C GLU A 304 9.34 -12.36 -11.56
N MET A 305 9.29 -11.05 -11.72
CA MET A 305 8.82 -10.09 -10.72
C MET A 305 7.57 -9.40 -11.20
N THR A 306 6.67 -9.14 -10.26
CA THR A 306 5.55 -8.21 -10.42
C THR A 306 5.45 -7.32 -9.19
N LEU A 307 5.01 -6.08 -9.34
CA LEU A 307 4.93 -5.15 -8.22
C LEU A 307 3.73 -4.21 -8.28
N THR A 308 3.35 -3.67 -7.13
CA THR A 308 2.36 -2.59 -7.01
C THR A 308 2.81 -1.60 -5.94
N GLU A 309 2.56 -0.31 -6.15
CA GLU A 309 2.90 0.70 -5.15
C GLU A 309 1.81 0.82 -4.09
N VAL A 310 2.24 0.91 -2.83
CA VAL A 310 1.38 1.05 -1.66
C VAL A 310 1.91 2.20 -0.77
N PRO A 311 1.10 2.71 0.18
CA PRO A 311 1.56 3.75 1.10
C PRO A 311 2.88 3.41 1.80
N TYR A 312 3.74 4.41 1.98
CA TYR A 312 5.04 4.21 2.60
C TYR A 312 4.92 3.61 4.01
N GLY A 313 5.67 2.54 4.28
CA GLY A 313 5.62 1.80 5.55
C GLY A 313 4.39 0.91 5.73
N MET A 314 3.55 0.73 4.71
CA MET A 314 2.38 -0.14 4.82
C MET A 314 2.79 -1.59 5.07
N ARG A 315 2.18 -2.20 6.09
CA ARG A 315 2.45 -3.59 6.48
C ARG A 315 1.68 -4.58 5.61
N THR A 316 2.18 -5.81 5.55
CA THR A 316 1.49 -6.91 4.88
C THR A 316 0.39 -7.48 5.78
N ALA A 317 -0.65 -8.10 5.20
CA ALA A 317 -1.71 -8.72 6.00
C ALA A 317 -1.29 -10.04 6.66
N PHE A 318 -0.25 -10.68 6.14
CA PHE A 318 0.35 -11.92 6.62
C PHE A 318 1.78 -11.62 7.09
N ASP A 319 1.94 -11.23 8.35
CA ASP A 319 3.22 -10.80 8.91
C ASP A 319 4.30 -11.90 8.84
N ALA A 320 5.51 -11.53 8.46
CA ALA A 320 6.67 -12.42 8.39
C ALA A 320 7.50 -12.47 9.69
N GLY A 321 7.10 -11.73 10.74
CA GLY A 321 7.92 -11.55 11.94
C GLY A 321 7.23 -10.83 13.10
N GLU A 322 8.01 -10.54 14.14
CA GLU A 322 7.52 -9.82 15.32
C GLU A 322 7.17 -8.36 15.00
N SER A 323 6.13 -7.85 15.67
CA SER A 323 5.76 -6.44 15.54
C SER A 323 6.88 -5.53 16.02
N VAL A 324 7.36 -4.64 15.16
CA VAL A 324 8.32 -3.59 15.54
C VAL A 324 7.60 -2.48 16.31
N ASP A 325 8.16 -2.10 17.47
CA ASP A 325 7.70 -0.94 18.24
C ASP A 325 8.24 0.35 17.61
N LEU A 326 7.35 1.09 16.94
CA LEU A 326 7.67 2.34 16.26
C LEU A 326 7.45 3.58 17.15
N ARG A 327 7.17 3.39 18.44
CA ARG A 327 6.98 4.52 19.37
C ARG A 327 8.30 5.24 19.63
N GLY A 328 8.26 6.57 19.57
CA GLY A 328 9.40 7.43 19.79
C GLY A 328 9.84 7.53 21.26
N THR A 329 11.11 7.89 21.43
CA THR A 329 11.67 8.23 22.73
C THR A 329 11.15 9.59 23.20
N GLY A 330 10.95 9.74 24.51
CA GLY A 330 10.60 11.03 25.09
C GLY A 330 11.81 11.95 25.22
N THR A 331 11.57 13.26 25.35
CA THR A 331 12.61 14.25 25.67
C THR A 331 12.40 14.82 27.06
N SER A 332 13.40 15.54 27.58
CA SER A 332 13.28 16.30 28.83
C SER A 332 12.54 17.64 28.65
N VAL A 333 12.46 18.16 27.42
CA VAL A 333 11.81 19.44 27.09
C VAL A 333 10.31 19.39 27.37
N THR A 334 9.73 20.43 27.96
CA THR A 334 8.30 20.46 28.31
C THR A 334 7.68 21.78 27.86
N ALA A 335 6.51 21.73 27.23
CA ALA A 335 5.72 22.90 26.88
C ALA A 335 4.94 23.42 28.10
N PRO A 336 4.50 24.69 28.12
CA PRO A 336 3.55 25.20 29.10
C PRO A 336 2.35 24.27 29.30
N ASP A 337 1.89 24.13 30.55
CA ASP A 337 0.70 23.37 30.91
C ASP A 337 -0.13 24.17 31.93
N PRO A 338 -1.32 24.70 31.57
CA PRO A 338 -2.00 24.52 30.29
C PRO A 338 -1.34 25.31 29.13
N CYS A 339 -1.29 24.70 27.94
CA CYS A 339 -0.83 25.33 26.71
C CYS A 339 -1.99 26.03 26.01
N ASN A 340 -1.98 27.37 26.01
CA ASN A 340 -3.00 28.19 25.34
C ASN A 340 -2.75 28.33 23.82
N TYR A 341 -3.60 29.09 23.13
CA TYR A 341 -3.46 29.40 21.70
C TYR A 341 -2.06 29.92 21.31
N ALA A 342 -1.50 30.84 22.09
CA ALA A 342 -0.18 31.41 21.82
C ALA A 342 0.93 30.37 21.95
N CYS A 343 0.80 29.43 22.89
CA CYS A 343 1.70 28.30 23.07
C CYS A 343 1.59 27.28 21.90
N LEU A 344 0.38 26.95 21.44
CA LEU A 344 0.16 25.96 20.38
C LEU A 344 0.51 26.47 18.97
N GLU A 345 0.03 27.66 18.61
CA GLU A 345 0.09 28.19 17.23
C GLU A 345 1.07 29.36 17.04
N GLY A 346 1.42 30.02 18.14
CA GLY A 346 2.19 31.27 18.13
C GLY A 346 1.31 32.51 18.13
N THR A 347 1.93 33.68 17.90
CA THR A 347 1.22 34.96 17.78
C THR A 347 1.56 35.65 16.47
N LYS A 348 0.67 36.53 16.00
CA LYS A 348 0.89 37.33 14.78
C LYS A 348 2.13 38.24 14.82
N PHE A 349 2.76 38.45 15.99
CA PHE A 349 3.73 39.53 16.19
C PHE A 349 5.16 39.13 16.55
N ASN A 350 5.50 37.83 16.82
CA ASN A 350 6.88 37.25 16.77
C ASN A 350 7.12 35.98 17.62
N SER A 351 6.11 35.33 18.21
CA SER A 351 6.35 34.09 18.96
C SER A 351 5.99 32.86 18.13
N SER A 352 6.98 32.04 17.77
CA SER A 352 6.76 30.72 17.16
C SER A 352 6.00 29.81 18.13
N GLY A 353 4.89 29.24 17.67
CA GLY A 353 4.12 28.26 18.45
C GLY A 353 4.78 26.89 18.45
N LEU A 354 4.20 25.95 19.19
CA LEU A 354 4.65 24.56 19.20
C LEU A 354 4.55 23.92 17.81
N ILE A 355 3.49 24.23 17.04
CA ILE A 355 3.36 23.71 15.66
C ILE A 355 4.49 24.22 14.76
N ASP A 356 4.94 25.47 14.92
CA ASP A 356 6.08 26.02 14.16
C ASP A 356 7.38 25.29 14.53
N GLN A 357 7.58 24.99 15.81
CA GLN A 357 8.73 24.22 16.28
C GLN A 357 8.75 22.81 15.69
N VAL A 358 7.59 22.16 15.54
CA VAL A 358 7.48 20.84 14.89
C VAL A 358 7.79 20.93 13.41
N LEU A 359 7.30 21.96 12.70
CA LEU A 359 7.63 22.19 11.29
C LEU A 359 9.12 22.49 11.09
N GLU A 360 9.73 23.28 11.99
CA GLU A 360 11.17 23.53 11.98
C GLU A 360 11.98 22.26 12.31
N ALA A 361 11.52 21.43 13.24
CA ALA A 361 12.14 20.15 13.54
C ALA A 361 12.06 19.19 12.35
N LEU A 362 10.93 19.15 11.63
CA LEU A 362 10.75 18.40 10.39
C LEU A 362 11.77 18.82 9.34
N LEU A 363 11.89 20.12 9.05
CA LEU A 363 12.85 20.66 8.07
C LEU A 363 14.31 20.37 8.42
N ASN A 364 14.64 20.32 9.71
CA ASN A 364 16.00 20.08 10.18
C ASN A 364 16.29 18.60 10.44
N ASN A 365 15.28 17.72 10.32
CA ASN A 365 15.33 16.34 10.79
C ASN A 365 15.89 16.21 12.23
N ASP A 366 15.46 17.11 13.12
CA ASP A 366 15.96 17.20 14.51
C ASP A 366 14.80 17.34 15.49
N THR A 367 14.49 16.25 16.17
CA THR A 367 13.40 16.16 17.14
C THR A 367 13.84 16.51 18.57
N SER A 368 15.14 16.72 18.81
CA SER A 368 15.72 16.81 20.16
C SER A 368 15.19 17.98 21.00
N LYS A 369 14.72 19.03 20.32
CA LYS A 369 14.16 20.24 20.95
C LYS A 369 12.65 20.18 21.15
N LEU A 370 11.98 19.16 20.62
CA LEU A 370 10.53 19.01 20.78
C LEU A 370 10.22 18.46 22.18
N PRO A 371 9.12 18.88 22.81
CA PRO A 371 8.70 18.32 24.09
C PRO A 371 7.99 16.98 23.89
N LEU A 372 8.71 15.90 23.58
CA LEU A 372 8.13 14.61 23.24
C LEU A 372 7.84 13.76 24.47
N ALA A 373 6.68 13.09 24.49
CA ALA A 373 6.36 12.08 25.48
C ALA A 373 7.14 10.78 25.21
N GLN A 374 7.45 10.04 26.27
CA GLN A 374 7.87 8.65 26.08
C GLN A 374 6.71 7.88 25.45
N GLY A 375 6.97 7.20 24.33
CA GLY A 375 5.94 6.49 23.61
C GLY A 375 5.20 7.33 22.56
N VAL A 376 5.70 8.54 22.22
CA VAL A 376 5.12 9.41 21.19
C VAL A 376 4.94 8.63 19.88
N ARG A 377 3.82 8.87 19.20
CA ARG A 377 3.49 8.17 17.94
C ARG A 377 3.56 9.13 16.78
N TYR A 378 4.23 8.69 15.71
CA TYR A 378 4.28 9.37 14.43
C TYR A 378 3.60 8.52 13.37
N SER A 379 2.74 9.12 12.56
CA SER A 379 2.20 8.47 11.37
C SER A 379 2.29 9.36 10.14
N GLU A 380 2.52 8.75 8.99
CA GLU A 380 2.41 9.39 7.69
C GLU A 380 1.34 8.68 6.86
N ASN A 381 0.36 9.44 6.35
CA ASN A 381 -0.75 8.91 5.54
C ASN A 381 -1.48 7.72 6.20
N GLY A 382 -1.48 7.69 7.54
CA GLY A 382 -2.14 6.67 8.35
C GLY A 382 -1.31 5.42 8.67
N GLN A 383 -0.06 5.32 8.20
CA GLN A 383 0.88 4.28 8.60
C GLN A 383 1.77 4.77 9.74
N PHE A 384 1.97 3.95 10.78
CA PHE A 384 2.95 4.28 11.82
C PHE A 384 4.36 4.13 11.26
N LEU A 385 5.18 5.15 11.48
CA LEU A 385 6.59 5.17 11.12
C LEU A 385 7.42 5.49 12.35
N ALA A 386 8.71 5.13 12.31
CA ALA A 386 9.65 5.60 13.30
C ALA A 386 9.74 7.14 13.25
N LEU A 387 9.86 7.78 14.41
CA LEU A 387 10.06 9.22 14.45
C LEU A 387 11.43 9.58 13.82
N GLY A 388 11.44 10.45 12.81
CA GLY A 388 12.64 10.75 12.00
C GLY A 388 12.73 9.99 10.68
N ASP A 389 11.72 9.19 10.34
CA ASP A 389 11.59 8.50 9.05
C ASP A 389 10.53 9.14 8.13
N GLY A 390 10.47 8.74 6.86
CA GLY A 390 9.52 9.27 5.88
C GLY A 390 9.72 10.77 5.64
N LEU A 391 8.65 11.56 5.78
CA LEU A 391 8.64 13.01 5.56
C LEU A 391 9.77 13.76 6.29
N TRP A 392 10.19 13.29 7.47
CA TRP A 392 11.31 13.87 8.24
C TRP A 392 12.64 13.87 7.45
N GLN A 393 12.81 12.94 6.52
CA GLN A 393 14.05 12.77 5.75
C GLN A 393 14.01 13.48 4.40
N THR A 394 12.83 13.81 3.89
CA THR A 394 12.63 14.27 2.52
C THR A 394 12.17 15.71 2.42
N ILE A 395 11.50 16.25 3.45
CA ILE A 395 10.94 17.61 3.43
C ILE A 395 12.05 18.67 3.40
N THR A 396 11.95 19.60 2.45
CA THR A 396 12.92 20.69 2.24
C THR A 396 12.29 22.07 2.32
N TYR A 397 10.96 22.15 2.29
CA TYR A 397 10.22 23.41 2.33
C TYR A 397 8.85 23.23 2.97
N VAL A 398 8.44 24.25 3.73
CA VAL A 398 7.06 24.44 4.22
C VAL A 398 6.63 25.88 3.98
N SER A 399 5.42 26.07 3.48
CA SER A 399 4.80 27.38 3.38
C SER A 399 4.40 27.91 4.77
N LYS A 400 4.38 29.24 4.92
CA LYS A 400 4.02 29.88 6.20
C LYS A 400 2.80 30.79 6.00
N PRO A 401 1.80 30.76 6.92
CA PRO A 401 0.65 31.65 6.85
C PRO A 401 1.06 33.12 6.81
N GLY A 402 0.38 33.93 6.01
CA GLY A 402 0.61 35.37 5.92
C GLY A 402 1.93 35.84 5.28
N SER A 403 2.82 34.92 4.88
CA SER A 403 4.06 35.29 4.20
C SER A 403 4.10 34.77 2.76
N ASN A 404 4.03 33.44 2.55
CA ASN A 404 4.45 32.82 1.29
C ASN A 404 3.58 31.60 0.89
N GLY A 405 2.24 31.72 0.87
CA GLY A 405 1.43 30.76 0.11
C GLY A 405 0.16 30.25 0.78
N HIS A 406 -0.25 29.07 0.33
CA HIS A 406 -1.43 28.33 0.75
C HIS A 406 -1.16 27.66 2.11
N ALA A 407 -1.32 28.38 3.23
CA ALA A 407 -1.01 27.86 4.56
C ALA A 407 -1.92 28.39 5.68
N ALA A 408 -2.33 27.53 6.61
CA ALA A 408 -3.09 27.86 7.81
C ALA A 408 -2.57 27.09 9.03
N LYS A 409 -2.69 27.70 10.21
CA LYS A 409 -2.42 27.10 11.53
C LYS A 409 -3.59 27.42 12.46
N PHE A 410 -4.00 26.43 13.25
CA PHE A 410 -5.13 26.56 14.17
C PHE A 410 -5.08 25.47 15.25
N SER A 411 -5.78 25.63 16.35
CA SER A 411 -5.64 24.77 17.52
C SER A 411 -6.89 24.74 18.40
N ASN A 412 -6.91 23.74 19.26
CA ASN A 412 -7.88 23.59 20.33
C ASN A 412 -7.13 23.43 21.66
N PRO A 413 -6.92 24.52 22.41
CA PRO A 413 -6.25 24.46 23.71
C PRO A 413 -6.94 23.55 24.72
N ALA A 414 -8.27 23.42 24.67
CA ALA A 414 -9.02 22.55 25.58
C ALA A 414 -8.73 21.07 25.34
N MET A 415 -8.41 20.70 24.10
CA MET A 415 -8.02 19.33 23.72
C MET A 415 -6.50 19.13 23.62
N GLY A 416 -5.71 20.20 23.79
CA GLY A 416 -4.26 20.16 23.60
C GLY A 416 -3.84 19.84 22.17
N THR A 417 -4.67 20.11 21.16
CA THR A 417 -4.36 19.77 19.76
C THR A 417 -4.04 21.00 18.93
N ALA A 418 -3.08 20.92 18.03
CA ALA A 418 -2.83 21.95 17.02
C ALA A 418 -2.70 21.33 15.63
N ALA A 419 -3.03 22.10 14.60
CA ALA A 419 -2.96 21.69 13.21
C ALA A 419 -2.18 22.69 12.34
N TYR A 420 -1.61 22.15 11.28
CA TYR A 420 -1.09 22.90 10.13
C TYR A 420 -1.72 22.34 8.86
N TRP A 421 -2.08 23.23 7.93
CA TRP A 421 -2.44 22.90 6.56
C TRP A 421 -1.57 23.77 5.66
N GLY A 422 -0.80 23.19 4.75
CA GLY A 422 -0.18 24.00 3.72
C GLY A 422 0.80 23.30 2.80
N LEU A 423 1.30 24.05 1.82
CA LEU A 423 2.23 23.54 0.82
C LEU A 423 3.57 23.17 1.45
N ILE A 424 4.15 22.10 0.93
CA ILE A 424 5.48 21.60 1.25
C ILE A 424 6.24 21.28 -0.04
N LYS A 425 7.55 21.06 0.08
CA LYS A 425 8.31 20.33 -0.95
C LYS A 425 9.10 19.22 -0.28
N GLU A 426 9.13 18.08 -0.93
CA GLU A 426 10.05 16.99 -0.64
C GLU A 426 11.03 16.93 -1.80
N GLN A 427 12.27 17.35 -1.56
CA GLN A 427 13.25 17.59 -2.63
C GLN A 427 12.68 18.52 -3.72
N ALA A 428 12.46 18.02 -4.96
CA ALA A 428 11.86 18.79 -6.03
C ALA A 428 10.34 18.57 -6.18
N THR A 429 9.75 17.62 -5.45
CA THR A 429 8.34 17.25 -5.56
C THR A 429 7.46 18.14 -4.67
N PRO A 430 6.50 18.90 -5.25
CA PRO A 430 5.52 19.65 -4.47
C PRO A 430 4.56 18.72 -3.70
N GLY A 431 4.13 19.17 -2.52
CA GLY A 431 3.15 18.48 -1.70
C GLY A 431 2.23 19.45 -0.96
N LEU A 432 1.13 18.94 -0.43
CA LEU A 432 0.32 19.59 0.59
C LEU A 432 0.32 18.71 1.84
N LEU A 433 0.60 19.33 2.98
CA LEU A 433 0.63 18.68 4.29
C LEU A 433 -0.53 19.18 5.15
N ALA A 434 -1.35 18.24 5.61
CA ALA A 434 -2.18 18.41 6.79
C ALA A 434 -1.49 17.69 7.97
N LEU A 435 -1.15 18.43 9.01
CA LEU A 435 -0.43 17.94 10.18
C LEU A 435 -1.28 18.17 11.43
N GLN A 436 -1.41 17.17 12.28
CA GLN A 436 -1.94 17.29 13.64
C GLN A 436 -0.81 17.01 14.64
N ILE A 437 -0.77 17.78 15.72
CA ILE A 437 -0.07 17.43 16.95
C ILE A 437 -1.05 17.35 18.13
N LYS A 438 -0.81 16.42 19.04
CA LYS A 438 -1.53 16.33 20.32
C LYS A 438 -0.55 16.48 21.48
N LEU A 439 -0.89 17.35 22.41
CA LEU A 439 -0.15 17.68 23.62
C LEU A 439 -0.93 17.22 24.85
N GLU A 440 -0.27 16.45 25.71
CA GLU A 440 -0.79 16.03 27.01
C GLU A 440 0.27 16.31 28.08
N LYS A 441 -0.09 17.02 29.15
CA LYS A 441 0.82 17.33 30.28
C LYS A 441 2.13 17.97 29.84
N GLY A 442 2.05 18.93 28.91
CA GLY A 442 3.20 19.61 28.34
C GLY A 442 4.08 18.75 27.43
N LYS A 443 3.62 17.56 26.99
CA LYS A 443 4.36 16.65 26.10
C LYS A 443 3.55 16.26 24.86
N ILE A 444 4.18 16.24 23.69
CA ILE A 444 3.60 15.78 22.44
C ILE A 444 3.49 14.25 22.49
N THR A 445 2.28 13.73 22.34
CA THR A 445 1.95 12.30 22.33
C THR A 445 1.66 11.78 20.93
N VAL A 446 1.20 12.66 20.02
CA VAL A 446 0.85 12.32 18.63
C VAL A 446 1.42 13.37 17.69
N ILE A 447 2.00 12.90 16.59
CA ILE A 447 2.30 13.67 15.38
C ILE A 447 1.70 12.90 14.20
N GLU A 448 0.65 13.41 13.58
CA GLU A 448 0.00 12.77 12.44
C GLU A 448 0.14 13.66 11.21
N ALA A 449 0.93 13.20 10.24
CA ALA A 449 1.13 13.84 8.96
C ALA A 449 0.29 13.15 7.88
N ILE A 450 -0.48 13.94 7.14
CA ILE A 450 -1.21 13.50 5.95
C ILE A 450 -0.70 14.35 4.80
N ALA A 451 0.10 13.73 3.93
CA ALA A 451 0.78 14.37 2.82
C ALA A 451 0.18 13.89 1.48
N VAL A 452 -0.34 14.83 0.69
CA VAL A 452 -0.74 14.60 -0.70
C VAL A 452 0.29 15.24 -1.62
N ARG A 453 0.99 14.39 -2.37
CA ARG A 453 2.12 14.76 -3.23
C ARG A 453 1.62 15.00 -4.65
N ALA A 454 2.32 15.85 -5.39
CA ALA A 454 2.03 16.10 -6.79
C ALA A 454 2.21 14.83 -7.63
N GLU A 455 1.24 14.53 -8.49
CA GLU A 455 1.22 13.38 -9.39
C GLU A 455 1.33 13.89 -10.83
N SER A 456 2.56 14.05 -11.32
CA SER A 456 2.85 14.65 -12.62
C SER A 456 3.37 13.61 -13.62
N SER A 457 2.82 13.62 -14.83
CA SER A 457 3.45 12.96 -15.97
C SER A 457 4.60 13.84 -16.46
N GLY A 458 5.84 13.40 -16.23
CA GLY A 458 7.04 14.19 -16.53
C GLY A 458 8.14 13.36 -17.18
N GLU A 459 9.28 14.00 -17.43
CA GLU A 459 10.49 13.28 -17.87
C GLU A 459 10.79 12.13 -16.91
N ARG A 460 11.21 10.99 -17.47
CA ARG A 460 11.51 9.78 -16.69
C ARG A 460 10.35 9.33 -15.81
N GLY A 461 9.11 9.45 -16.31
CA GLY A 461 7.88 9.02 -15.61
C GLY A 461 7.33 10.00 -14.58
N GLY A 462 8.04 11.10 -14.29
CA GLY A 462 7.61 12.13 -13.35
C GLY A 462 7.50 11.63 -11.91
N THR A 463 6.39 11.96 -11.24
CA THR A 463 6.16 11.67 -9.81
C THR A 463 4.99 10.73 -9.57
N GLN A 464 4.44 10.14 -10.64
CA GLN A 464 3.24 9.31 -10.56
C GLN A 464 3.45 8.07 -9.70
N THR A 465 2.52 7.78 -8.80
CA THR A 465 2.44 6.51 -8.09
C THR A 465 2.21 5.38 -9.09
N LEU A 466 2.98 4.30 -8.99
CA LEU A 466 2.99 3.21 -9.96
C LEU A 466 1.82 2.25 -9.78
N MET A 467 1.31 1.75 -10.91
CA MET A 467 0.37 0.62 -11.00
C MET A 467 -0.94 0.78 -10.20
N ARG A 468 -1.29 2.03 -9.85
CA ARG A 468 -2.58 2.41 -9.28
C ARG A 468 -3.55 2.89 -10.36
N PRO A 469 -4.88 2.88 -10.11
CA PRO A 469 -5.80 3.61 -10.96
C PRO A 469 -5.62 5.13 -10.83
N PRO A 470 -5.90 5.91 -11.90
CA PRO A 470 -5.86 7.36 -11.83
C PRO A 470 -7.03 7.91 -10.99
N LEU A 471 -6.80 9.04 -10.32
CA LEU A 471 -7.88 9.79 -9.67
C LEU A 471 -8.70 10.57 -10.70
N PRO A 472 -9.93 10.98 -10.34
CA PRO A 472 -10.76 11.83 -11.21
C PRO A 472 -10.17 13.23 -11.35
N ILE A 473 -9.56 13.70 -10.27
CA ILE A 473 -8.81 14.95 -10.20
C ILE A 473 -7.47 14.65 -9.56
N GLU A 474 -6.41 14.78 -10.36
CA GLU A 474 -5.03 14.70 -9.90
C GLU A 474 -4.47 16.11 -9.71
N TRP A 475 -3.77 16.34 -8.60
CA TRP A 475 -2.99 17.56 -8.46
C TRP A 475 -1.58 17.32 -9.02
N GLN A 476 -1.22 18.06 -10.06
CA GLN A 476 0.07 17.88 -10.76
C GLN A 476 1.19 18.77 -10.20
N GLY A 477 0.96 19.40 -9.05
CA GLY A 477 1.91 20.35 -8.45
C GLY A 477 1.74 21.79 -8.94
N ASP A 478 0.62 22.08 -9.62
CA ASP A 478 0.25 23.43 -10.02
C ASP A 478 0.09 24.36 -8.81
N ASP A 479 0.34 25.65 -9.03
CA ASP A 479 0.20 26.66 -7.98
C ASP A 479 -1.26 26.76 -7.49
N LEU A 480 -1.44 26.57 -6.18
CA LEU A 480 -2.75 26.67 -5.52
C LEU A 480 -3.12 28.11 -5.13
N GLY A 481 -2.19 29.07 -5.31
CA GLY A 481 -2.32 30.44 -4.86
C GLY A 481 -2.34 30.56 -3.33
N SER A 482 -2.72 31.71 -2.80
CA SER A 482 -2.96 31.85 -1.35
C SER A 482 -4.24 31.15 -0.93
N LEU A 483 -4.28 30.67 0.32
CA LEU A 483 -5.55 30.29 0.94
C LEU A 483 -6.48 31.51 0.97
N GLU A 484 -7.78 31.26 0.79
CA GLU A 484 -8.74 32.36 0.78
C GLU A 484 -8.81 33.05 2.16
N PRO A 485 -8.93 34.40 2.21
CA PRO A 485 -8.92 35.15 3.45
C PRO A 485 -9.95 34.68 4.49
N ILE A 486 -11.09 34.13 4.06
CA ILE A 486 -12.14 33.61 4.94
C ILE A 486 -11.64 32.50 5.88
N VAL A 487 -10.62 31.74 5.48
CA VAL A 487 -9.99 30.70 6.31
C VAL A 487 -9.32 31.33 7.54
N GLU A 488 -8.77 32.53 7.41
CA GLU A 488 -8.06 33.25 8.48
C GLU A 488 -8.97 34.15 9.35
N GLU A 489 -10.25 34.31 8.98
CA GLU A 489 -11.21 35.12 9.76
C GLU A 489 -11.61 34.41 11.06
N ASN A 490 -11.76 35.15 12.16
CA ASN A 490 -12.37 34.58 13.37
C ASN A 490 -13.88 34.36 13.15
N ASP A 491 -14.44 33.36 13.83
CA ASP A 491 -15.89 33.23 13.95
C ASP A 491 -16.38 34.03 15.17
N GLU A 492 -17.49 34.74 15.00
CA GLU A 492 -18.15 35.42 16.11
C GLU A 492 -18.87 34.41 17.02
N HIS A 493 -19.22 33.23 16.48
CA HIS A 493 -19.74 32.10 17.23
C HIS A 493 -18.58 31.28 17.80
N ASN A 494 -18.39 31.32 19.13
CA ASN A 494 -17.34 30.58 19.83
C ASN A 494 -17.68 29.08 20.02
N ALA A 495 -18.40 28.46 19.09
CA ALA A 495 -18.78 27.05 19.15
C ALA A 495 -18.98 26.47 17.74
N ILE A 496 -18.61 25.20 17.57
CA ILE A 496 -18.90 24.41 16.38
C ILE A 496 -19.70 23.20 16.87
N ASP A 497 -20.91 23.02 16.36
CA ASP A 497 -21.73 21.85 16.67
C ASP A 497 -21.08 20.58 16.07
N PRO A 498 -20.69 19.58 16.89
CA PRO A 498 -20.15 18.33 16.38
C PRO A 498 -21.09 17.61 15.39
N GLN A 499 -22.41 17.80 15.55
CA GLN A 499 -23.40 17.20 14.65
C GLN A 499 -23.30 17.77 13.23
N LEU A 500 -22.82 19.00 13.05
CA LEU A 500 -22.65 19.58 11.71
C LEU A 500 -21.62 18.81 10.89
N ILE A 501 -20.50 18.42 11.50
CA ILE A 501 -19.44 17.67 10.82
C ILE A 501 -19.86 16.21 10.58
N GLU A 502 -20.59 15.61 11.52
CA GLU A 502 -21.18 14.29 11.33
C GLU A 502 -22.22 14.30 10.20
N ALA A 503 -23.12 15.29 10.17
CA ALA A 503 -24.08 15.48 9.08
C ALA A 503 -23.38 15.69 7.74
N TYR A 504 -22.29 16.46 7.71
CA TYR A 504 -21.46 16.63 6.50
C TYR A 504 -20.90 15.31 5.99
N LEU A 505 -20.32 14.48 6.86
CA LEU A 505 -19.78 13.16 6.46
C LEU A 505 -20.89 12.19 6.05
N ASN A 506 -22.04 12.22 6.72
CA ASN A 506 -23.23 11.47 6.29
C ASN A 506 -23.74 11.93 4.92
N GLY A 507 -23.71 13.24 4.67
CA GLY A 507 -24.11 13.82 3.40
C GLY A 507 -23.18 13.43 2.25
N LEU A 508 -21.86 13.35 2.50
CA LEU A 508 -20.91 12.82 1.53
C LEU A 508 -21.17 11.34 1.23
N GLU A 509 -21.50 10.52 2.24
CA GLU A 509 -21.79 9.10 2.07
C GLU A 509 -23.09 8.87 1.28
N ARG A 510 -24.12 9.66 1.58
CA ARG A 510 -25.46 9.55 0.97
C ARG A 510 -25.59 10.31 -0.35
N HIS A 511 -24.56 11.04 -0.76
CA HIS A 511 -24.63 12.03 -1.85
C HIS A 511 -25.83 12.97 -1.69
N SER A 512 -26.00 13.53 -0.49
CA SER A 512 -27.15 14.38 -0.16
C SER A 512 -26.79 15.52 0.79
N SER A 513 -27.13 16.74 0.39
CA SER A 513 -26.95 17.94 1.22
C SER A 513 -28.15 18.26 2.11
N ALA A 514 -29.18 17.41 2.17
CA ALA A 514 -30.46 17.74 2.79
C ALA A 514 -30.36 18.04 4.30
N GLU A 515 -29.44 17.37 4.99
CA GLU A 515 -29.21 17.49 6.43
C GLU A 515 -28.00 18.37 6.77
N VAL A 516 -27.37 18.99 5.78
CA VAL A 516 -26.11 19.73 5.95
C VAL A 516 -26.34 21.23 5.81
N ALA A 517 -26.04 21.98 6.87
CA ALA A 517 -26.12 23.43 6.84
C ALA A 517 -24.93 24.01 6.06
N PHE A 518 -25.14 24.31 4.78
CA PHE A 518 -24.20 25.06 3.95
C PHE A 518 -24.58 26.53 3.87
N ALA A 519 -23.59 27.42 3.97
CA ALA A 519 -23.76 28.82 3.59
C ALA A 519 -24.10 28.91 2.08
N ALA A 520 -24.91 29.89 1.69
CA ALA A 520 -25.33 30.05 0.29
C ALA A 520 -24.14 30.24 -0.68
N ALA A 521 -23.06 30.89 -0.22
CA ALA A 521 -21.83 31.11 -0.97
C ALA A 521 -20.78 30.01 -0.76
N CYS A 522 -21.15 28.87 -0.14
CA CYS A 522 -20.20 27.80 0.13
C CYS A 522 -19.65 27.23 -1.17
N VAL A 523 -18.33 27.20 -1.24
CA VAL A 523 -17.54 26.66 -2.34
C VAL A 523 -16.57 25.61 -1.82
N ARG A 524 -16.30 24.62 -2.67
CA ARG A 524 -15.41 23.50 -2.39
C ARG A 524 -14.34 23.40 -3.47
N ARG A 525 -13.10 23.15 -3.05
CA ARG A 525 -11.93 22.90 -3.91
C ARG A 525 -11.33 21.53 -3.56
N ASP A 526 -11.19 20.67 -4.55
CA ASP A 526 -10.62 19.32 -4.42
C ASP A 526 -9.34 19.21 -5.25
N ASN A 527 -8.21 18.81 -4.64
CA ASN A 527 -6.92 18.68 -5.33
C ASN A 527 -6.54 19.92 -6.15
N GLY A 528 -6.83 21.11 -5.60
CA GLY A 528 -6.58 22.39 -6.24
C GLY A 528 -7.64 22.85 -7.24
N VAL A 529 -8.59 22.00 -7.62
CA VAL A 529 -9.62 22.31 -8.63
C VAL A 529 -10.91 22.77 -7.96
N GLN A 530 -11.40 23.95 -8.35
CA GLN A 530 -12.67 24.50 -7.90
C GLN A 530 -13.63 24.61 -9.08
N GLY A 531 -14.73 23.87 -9.04
CA GLY A 531 -15.81 23.95 -10.04
C GLY A 531 -16.73 25.15 -9.83
N ASN A 532 -17.58 25.44 -10.82
CA ASN A 532 -18.64 26.45 -10.70
C ASN A 532 -19.91 25.86 -10.05
N LEU A 533 -19.77 25.29 -8.85
CA LEU A 533 -20.83 24.61 -8.12
C LEU A 533 -20.74 24.93 -6.63
N THR A 534 -21.89 25.06 -5.97
CA THR A 534 -21.96 25.20 -4.51
C THR A 534 -21.57 23.89 -3.81
N CYS A 535 -21.17 23.97 -2.54
CA CYS A 535 -20.92 22.78 -1.72
C CYS A 535 -22.11 21.80 -1.72
N ALA A 536 -23.33 22.34 -1.56
CA ALA A 536 -24.54 21.54 -1.60
C ALA A 536 -24.74 20.83 -2.94
N ALA A 537 -24.48 21.53 -4.06
CA ALA A 537 -24.61 20.92 -5.39
C ALA A 537 -23.58 19.79 -5.60
N GLN A 538 -22.32 20.01 -5.22
CA GLN A 538 -21.30 18.97 -5.31
C GLN A 538 -21.63 17.77 -4.43
N MET A 539 -22.12 18.00 -3.20
CA MET A 539 -22.55 16.93 -2.31
C MET A 539 -23.74 16.13 -2.86
N ASN A 540 -24.66 16.76 -3.58
CA ASN A 540 -25.77 16.08 -4.28
C ASN A 540 -25.34 15.37 -5.58
N GLY A 541 -24.03 15.27 -5.85
CA GLY A 541 -23.51 14.54 -7.00
C GLY A 541 -23.49 15.32 -8.32
N TYR A 542 -23.71 16.63 -8.30
CA TYR A 542 -23.65 17.44 -9.53
C TYR A 542 -22.20 17.75 -9.94
N GLY A 543 -21.96 17.83 -11.25
CA GLY A 543 -20.65 18.10 -11.84
C GLY A 543 -20.01 16.86 -12.46
N SER A 544 -18.82 17.03 -13.05
CA SER A 544 -18.06 15.91 -13.64
C SER A 544 -17.38 15.04 -12.58
N ASN A 545 -16.93 15.67 -11.49
CA ASN A 545 -16.18 15.05 -10.39
C ASN A 545 -16.73 15.56 -9.05
N PRO A 546 -17.98 15.22 -8.68
CA PRO A 546 -18.58 15.72 -7.44
C PRO A 546 -17.72 15.35 -6.24
N ASN A 547 -17.45 16.32 -5.37
CA ASN A 547 -16.60 16.16 -4.19
C ASN A 547 -15.18 15.64 -4.51
N GLY A 548 -14.67 15.95 -5.71
CA GLY A 548 -13.36 15.50 -6.21
C GLY A 548 -13.27 14.02 -6.53
N LEU A 549 -14.39 13.29 -6.42
CA LEU A 549 -14.50 11.85 -6.60
C LEU A 549 -15.60 11.53 -7.62
N PHE A 550 -16.31 10.43 -7.40
CA PHE A 550 -17.39 9.91 -8.24
C PHE A 550 -18.73 9.98 -7.51
N ASN A 551 -19.83 10.07 -8.26
CA ASN A 551 -21.19 9.99 -7.72
C ASN A 551 -21.62 8.55 -7.36
N THR A 552 -20.66 7.63 -7.29
CA THR A 552 -20.83 6.19 -7.06
C THR A 552 -19.95 5.70 -5.91
N THR A 553 -19.27 6.59 -5.20
CA THR A 553 -18.67 6.26 -3.91
C THR A 553 -19.77 5.87 -2.93
N THR A 554 -19.46 4.99 -1.99
CA THR A 554 -20.49 4.34 -1.17
C THR A 554 -20.28 4.58 0.30
N THR A 555 -19.26 3.95 0.89
CA THR A 555 -19.05 3.92 2.34
C THR A 555 -17.98 4.94 2.70
N ILE A 556 -18.25 5.74 3.72
CA ILE A 556 -17.25 6.62 4.34
C ILE A 556 -16.87 6.03 5.69
N ARG A 557 -15.66 5.50 5.77
CA ARG A 557 -15.07 4.83 6.92
C ARG A 557 -14.04 5.72 7.60
N ASP A 558 -13.57 5.29 8.77
CA ASP A 558 -12.45 5.91 9.49
C ASP A 558 -12.56 7.44 9.60
N ARG A 559 -13.77 7.90 9.94
CA ARG A 559 -14.18 9.30 10.04
C ARG A 559 -13.56 9.94 11.27
N ARG A 560 -12.55 10.80 11.08
CA ARG A 560 -11.78 11.37 12.19
C ARG A 560 -11.71 12.89 12.09
N VAL A 561 -12.24 13.57 13.11
CA VAL A 561 -12.00 15.00 13.35
C VAL A 561 -10.67 15.12 14.09
N LEU A 562 -9.65 15.67 13.42
CA LEU A 562 -8.31 15.78 13.99
C LEU A 562 -8.20 17.01 14.89
N VAL A 563 -8.68 18.17 14.44
CA VAL A 563 -8.63 19.43 15.22
C VAL A 563 -9.89 20.24 14.94
N THR A 564 -10.44 20.87 15.97
CA THR A 564 -11.57 21.82 15.90
C THR A 564 -11.17 23.11 16.60
N ASP A 565 -10.91 24.18 15.85
CA ASP A 565 -10.66 25.52 16.41
C ASP A 565 -11.93 26.37 16.35
N VAL A 566 -12.59 26.50 17.50
CA VAL A 566 -13.82 27.29 17.65
C VAL A 566 -13.61 28.79 17.45
N ARG A 567 -12.39 29.30 17.69
CA ARG A 567 -12.09 30.74 17.51
C ARG A 567 -12.06 31.11 16.03
N SER A 568 -11.49 30.23 15.21
CA SER A 568 -11.33 30.46 13.78
C SER A 568 -12.42 29.76 12.96
N GLY A 569 -13.34 29.01 13.57
CA GLY A 569 -14.35 28.24 12.85
C GLY A 569 -13.75 27.14 11.96
N LEU A 570 -12.56 26.61 12.29
CA LEU A 570 -11.85 25.66 11.42
C LEU A 570 -11.91 24.23 11.97
N VAL A 571 -12.16 23.28 11.08
CA VAL A 571 -12.15 21.85 11.40
C VAL A 571 -11.25 21.12 10.41
N LEU A 572 -10.28 20.37 10.93
CA LEU A 572 -9.48 19.43 10.14
C LEU A 572 -10.10 18.04 10.26
N VAL A 573 -10.49 17.45 9.13
CA VAL A 573 -11.13 16.14 9.07
C VAL A 573 -10.37 15.26 8.10
N VAL A 574 -10.23 13.98 8.43
CA VAL A 574 -9.83 12.94 7.48
C VAL A 574 -10.86 11.82 7.48
N ALA A 575 -11.14 11.27 6.31
CA ALA A 575 -11.98 10.09 6.15
C ALA A 575 -11.50 9.23 4.98
N LEU A 576 -11.87 7.95 5.01
CA LEU A 576 -11.66 7.01 3.90
C LEU A 576 -12.97 6.83 3.15
N VAL A 577 -12.96 7.04 1.83
CA VAL A 577 -14.13 6.95 0.96
C VAL A 577 -13.97 5.78 0.01
N ASP A 578 -14.84 4.79 0.11
CA ASP A 578 -14.78 3.58 -0.70
C ASP A 578 -15.51 3.74 -2.03
N TYR A 579 -14.84 3.28 -3.07
CA TYR A 579 -15.41 3.05 -4.37
C TYR A 579 -15.29 1.56 -4.73
N PRO A 580 -16.37 0.77 -4.63
CA PRO A 580 -16.33 -0.66 -4.87
C PRO A 580 -16.48 -1.04 -6.35
N ALA A 581 -16.49 -0.05 -7.27
CA ALA A 581 -16.69 -0.23 -8.72
C ALA A 581 -17.92 -1.09 -9.12
N SER A 582 -18.95 -1.13 -8.29
CA SER A 582 -20.10 -2.05 -8.44
C SER A 582 -21.18 -1.61 -9.42
N TYR A 583 -21.00 -0.47 -10.09
CA TYR A 583 -21.96 0.07 -11.05
C TYR A 583 -21.23 0.45 -12.35
N PRO A 584 -21.85 0.24 -13.52
CA PRO A 584 -21.36 0.81 -14.78
C PRO A 584 -21.47 2.34 -14.69
N GLY A 585 -20.43 2.97 -14.16
CA GLY A 585 -20.30 4.42 -14.09
C GLY A 585 -19.86 5.00 -15.44
N PRO A 586 -19.92 6.33 -15.62
CA PRO A 586 -19.43 7.02 -16.81
C PRO A 586 -17.89 7.02 -16.94
N LEU A 587 -17.18 6.27 -16.09
CA LEU A 587 -15.74 6.33 -15.98
C LEU A 587 -15.05 5.55 -17.10
N PRO A 588 -13.87 6.02 -17.54
CA PRO A 588 -12.97 5.19 -18.33
C PRO A 588 -12.75 3.84 -17.62
N PRO A 589 -12.70 2.71 -18.35
CA PRO A 589 -12.51 1.39 -17.77
C PRO A 589 -11.35 1.29 -16.75
N ALA A 590 -10.22 1.95 -17.02
CA ALA A 590 -9.04 1.96 -16.13
C ALA A 590 -9.24 2.73 -14.81
N GLN A 591 -10.29 3.53 -14.68
CA GLN A 591 -10.66 4.23 -13.44
C GLN A 591 -11.80 3.53 -12.70
N ASN A 592 -12.55 2.65 -13.38
CA ASN A 592 -13.66 1.94 -12.80
C ASN A 592 -13.17 0.69 -12.05
N VAL A 593 -12.42 0.88 -10.96
CA VAL A 593 -11.81 -0.24 -10.22
C VAL A 593 -11.96 -0.05 -8.71
N PRO A 594 -12.04 -1.12 -7.91
CA PRO A 594 -12.10 -1.03 -6.46
C PRO A 594 -10.98 -0.16 -5.91
N SER A 595 -11.34 0.87 -5.16
CA SER A 595 -10.41 1.88 -4.64
C SER A 595 -10.88 2.46 -3.31
N THR A 596 -9.93 2.78 -2.44
CA THR A 596 -10.20 3.64 -1.27
C THR A 596 -9.59 5.00 -1.53
N TYR A 597 -10.30 6.08 -1.20
CA TYR A 597 -9.77 7.43 -1.27
C TYR A 597 -9.59 8.00 0.13
N MET A 598 -8.36 8.33 0.49
CA MET A 598 -8.10 9.13 1.69
C MET A 598 -8.36 10.60 1.37
N VAL A 599 -9.34 11.17 2.04
CA VAL A 599 -9.79 12.56 1.83
C VAL A 599 -9.52 13.36 3.10
N VAL A 600 -8.52 14.24 3.05
CA VAL A 600 -8.24 15.20 4.13
C VAL A 600 -8.83 16.55 3.77
N GLN A 601 -9.51 17.18 4.73
CA GLN A 601 -10.41 18.30 4.50
C GLN A 601 -10.20 19.38 5.57
N LEU A 602 -9.95 20.60 5.12
CA LEU A 602 -10.04 21.81 5.93
C LEU A 602 -11.41 22.45 5.70
N ILE A 603 -12.26 22.39 6.72
CA ILE A 603 -13.64 22.86 6.67
C ILE A 603 -13.73 24.17 7.46
N LYS A 604 -14.28 25.21 6.82
CA LYS A 604 -14.65 26.46 7.49
C LYS A 604 -16.12 26.42 7.86
N VAL A 605 -16.40 26.61 9.14
CA VAL A 605 -17.71 26.91 9.70
C VAL A 605 -17.77 28.40 10.01
N LYS A 606 -18.89 29.04 9.65
CA LYS A 606 -19.20 30.43 9.99
C LYS A 606 -20.70 30.55 10.21
N ASN A 607 -21.10 31.13 11.33
CA ASN A 607 -22.52 31.26 11.71
C ASN A 607 -23.27 29.91 11.62
N GLU A 608 -22.72 28.88 12.27
CA GLU A 608 -23.31 27.53 12.36
C GLU A 608 -23.49 26.80 11.01
N SER A 609 -22.86 27.30 9.94
CA SER A 609 -22.94 26.71 8.60
C SER A 609 -21.57 26.53 7.97
N ILE A 610 -21.41 25.49 7.14
CA ILE A 610 -20.17 25.26 6.39
C ILE A 610 -20.11 26.28 5.26
N SER A 611 -19.06 27.10 5.24
CA SER A 611 -18.86 28.17 4.27
C SER A 611 -17.72 27.92 3.29
N ARG A 612 -16.80 26.99 3.59
CA ARG A 612 -15.70 26.59 2.70
C ARG A 612 -15.28 25.16 2.98
N VAL A 613 -14.88 24.45 1.93
CA VAL A 613 -14.19 23.16 2.03
C VAL A 613 -12.96 23.20 1.11
N GLU A 614 -11.78 23.01 1.68
CA GLU A 614 -10.56 22.67 0.94
C GLU A 614 -10.24 21.21 1.19
N SER A 615 -10.05 20.42 0.14
CA SER A 615 -9.83 18.98 0.25
C SER A 615 -8.67 18.54 -0.63
N MET A 616 -7.86 17.63 -0.06
CA MET A 616 -6.86 16.88 -0.81
C MET A 616 -7.21 15.40 -0.74
N ILE A 617 -7.11 14.75 -1.89
CA ILE A 617 -7.56 13.39 -2.13
C ILE A 617 -6.36 12.58 -2.61
N LYS A 618 -6.17 11.41 -2.01
CA LYS A 618 -5.15 10.45 -2.41
C LYS A 618 -5.76 9.06 -2.55
N TRP A 619 -5.36 8.33 -3.58
CA TRP A 619 -5.72 6.92 -3.75
C TRP A 619 -5.00 6.05 -2.71
N MET A 620 -5.71 5.05 -2.20
CA MET A 620 -5.22 3.99 -1.33
C MET A 620 -5.76 2.63 -1.84
N PRO A 621 -5.08 1.51 -1.54
CA PRO A 621 -5.61 0.18 -1.82
C PRO A 621 -7.06 0.00 -1.32
N PHE A 622 -7.87 -0.76 -2.04
CA PHE A 622 -9.26 -0.98 -1.65
C PHE A 622 -9.36 -1.66 -0.28
N GLY A 623 -10.21 -1.15 0.61
CA GLY A 623 -10.30 -1.62 1.99
C GLY A 623 -9.20 -1.13 2.93
N TYR A 624 -8.33 -0.21 2.49
CA TYR A 624 -7.33 0.42 3.35
C TYR A 624 -7.93 0.92 4.67
N THR A 625 -7.17 0.75 5.74
CA THR A 625 -7.48 1.19 7.11
C THR A 625 -6.34 2.03 7.66
N PHE A 626 -6.66 3.03 8.48
CA PHE A 626 -5.63 3.71 9.25
C PHE A 626 -5.12 2.80 10.36
N ALA A 627 -3.81 2.80 10.60
CA ALA A 627 -3.24 2.10 11.75
C ALA A 627 -3.77 2.65 13.08
N TRP A 628 -4.29 3.88 13.10
CA TRP A 628 -5.01 4.46 14.23
C TRP A 628 -6.35 3.78 14.53
N SER A 629 -7.01 3.18 13.52
CA SER A 629 -8.31 2.51 13.63
C SER A 629 -8.20 1.06 14.10
N GLU A 630 -7.06 0.39 13.84
CA GLU A 630 -6.81 -1.01 14.18
C GLU A 630 -6.59 -1.27 15.69
N GLN A 631 -6.62 -0.23 16.51
CA GLN A 631 -6.35 -0.30 17.95
C GLN A 631 -7.58 -0.01 18.82
N VAL A 632 -8.78 -0.05 18.25
CA VAL A 632 -10.06 0.09 18.96
C VAL A 632 -10.68 -1.27 19.26
#